data_AF-A0A1Y6EI16-F1
#
_entry.id   AF-A0A1Y6EI16-F1
#
_cell.length_a   1.000
_cell.length_b   1.000
_cell.length_c   1.000
_cell.angle_alpha   90.00
_cell.angle_beta   90.00
_cell.angle_gamma   90.00
#
_symmetry.space_group_name_H-M   'P 1'
#
loop_
_entity.id
_entity.type
_entity.pdbx_description
1 polymer ?
#
loop_
_entity_poly.entity_id
_entity_poly.type
_entity_poly.pdbx_seq_one_letter_code
_entity_poly.pdbx_strand_id
1 'polypeptide(L)'
;MVVTSGTINHVAITVSNLDEALCFFEPLLDALGFTYRERGEYAGTRLAMHLNPKTQIGINIWQAKGEFADQTFDVYAPGLHHLALNAESNRQVDAIADIVRKNGGTILDGPGEFPFAIGGYYAVYFTGPDGMKFEVVHMPELSGNKE
;
A
#
# COMPACT_ATOMS: atom_id res chain seq x y z
N MET A 1 19.51 -2.48 2.93
CA MET A 1 18.75 -3.21 3.96
C MET A 1 18.03 -4.32 3.23
N VAL A 2 18.13 -5.57 3.68
CA VAL A 2 17.43 -6.68 3.03
C VAL A 2 15.95 -6.55 3.37
N VAL A 3 15.10 -6.36 2.36
CA VAL A 3 13.65 -6.41 2.54
C VAL A 3 13.29 -7.85 2.92
N THR A 4 12.80 -8.02 4.14
CA THR A 4 12.43 -9.34 4.68
C THR A 4 10.98 -9.66 4.30
N SER A 5 10.74 -10.83 3.72
CA SER A 5 9.39 -11.33 3.42
C SER A 5 8.46 -11.19 4.63
N GLY A 6 7.24 -10.71 4.41
CA GLY A 6 6.21 -10.53 5.44
C GLY A 6 6.33 -9.25 6.27
N THR A 7 7.35 -8.42 6.04
CA THR A 7 7.39 -7.05 6.61
C THR A 7 6.40 -6.12 5.91
N ILE A 8 6.00 -5.04 6.58
CA ILE A 8 5.14 -4.02 5.99
C ILE A 8 5.92 -3.30 4.87
N ASN A 9 5.34 -3.24 3.69
CA ASN A 9 5.81 -2.35 2.62
C ASN A 9 5.23 -0.95 2.85
N HIS A 10 3.89 -0.86 2.88
CA HIS A 10 3.20 0.37 3.23
C HIS A 10 1.80 0.11 3.78
N VAL A 11 1.27 1.11 4.48
CA VAL A 11 -0.14 1.17 4.89
C VAL A 11 -0.81 2.29 4.13
N ALA A 12 -1.94 2.00 3.49
CA ALA A 12 -2.75 2.98 2.81
C ALA A 12 -4.03 3.26 3.61
N ILE A 13 -4.31 4.54 3.85
CA ILE A 13 -5.53 5.01 4.52
C ILE A 13 -6.32 5.93 3.58
N THR A 14 -7.63 6.01 3.79
CA THR A 14 -8.51 6.94 3.08
C THR A 14 -8.97 8.03 4.05
N VAL A 15 -8.97 9.28 3.59
CA VAL A 15 -9.42 10.45 4.34
C VAL A 15 -10.47 11.22 3.55
N SER A 16 -11.39 11.88 4.26
CA SER A 16 -12.49 12.64 3.65
C SER A 16 -12.02 13.86 2.85
N ASN A 17 -10.99 14.55 3.33
CA ASN A 17 -10.34 15.67 2.66
C ASN A 17 -8.81 15.54 2.78
N LEU A 18 -8.15 15.30 1.65
CA LEU A 18 -6.70 15.09 1.62
C LEU A 18 -5.91 16.32 2.06
N ASP A 19 -6.33 17.52 1.68
CA ASP A 19 -5.57 18.75 1.97
C ASP A 19 -5.62 19.07 3.47
N GLU A 20 -6.81 18.96 4.08
CA GLU A 20 -6.97 19.10 5.54
C GLU A 20 -6.23 18.02 6.32
N ALA A 21 -6.31 16.76 5.85
CA ALA A 21 -5.60 15.66 6.48
C ALA A 21 -4.08 15.87 6.44
N LEU A 22 -3.52 16.36 5.34
CA LEU A 22 -2.08 16.59 5.23
C LEU A 22 -1.59 17.70 6.16
N CYS A 23 -2.39 18.74 6.43
CA CYS A 23 -2.06 19.73 7.46
C CYS A 23 -1.86 19.10 8.85
N PHE A 24 -2.52 17.97 9.13
CA PHE A 24 -2.34 17.20 10.36
C PHE A 24 -1.23 16.15 10.26
N PHE A 25 -1.24 15.33 9.20
CA PHE A 25 -0.36 14.17 9.08
C PHE A 25 1.09 14.53 8.74
N GLU A 26 1.35 15.55 7.91
CA GLU A 26 2.73 15.88 7.51
C GLU A 26 3.63 16.21 8.71
N PRO A 27 3.29 17.14 9.63
CA PRO A 27 4.15 17.41 10.78
C PRO A 27 4.32 16.20 11.72
N LEU A 28 3.29 15.35 11.84
CA LEU A 28 3.36 14.11 12.62
C LEU A 28 4.34 13.11 11.98
N LEU A 29 4.22 12.91 10.67
CA LEU A 29 5.05 12.00 9.89
C LEU A 29 6.51 12.47 9.86
N ASP A 30 6.74 13.77 9.67
CA ASP A 30 8.07 14.38 9.72
C ASP A 30 8.74 14.17 11.09
N ALA A 31 7.99 14.35 12.19
CA ALA A 31 8.51 14.10 13.54
C ALA A 31 8.89 12.63 13.78
N LEU A 32 8.27 11.69 13.06
CA LEU A 32 8.58 10.25 13.08
C LEU A 32 9.66 9.85 12.04
N GLY A 33 10.20 10.82 11.30
CA GLY A 33 11.26 10.62 10.33
C GLY A 33 10.79 10.08 8.99
N PHE A 34 9.50 10.20 8.66
CA PHE A 34 9.03 10.02 7.31
C PHE A 34 9.42 11.22 6.46
N THR A 35 9.59 10.99 5.16
CA THR A 35 9.83 12.03 4.17
C THR A 35 8.76 11.96 3.11
N TYR A 36 8.27 13.12 2.68
CA TYR A 36 7.46 13.26 1.48
C TYR A 36 8.12 12.57 0.28
N ARG A 37 7.35 11.78 -0.46
CA ARG A 37 7.79 11.17 -1.72
C ARG A 37 7.11 11.83 -2.90
N GLU A 38 5.80 11.78 -2.94
CA GLU A 38 5.02 12.16 -4.11
C GLU A 38 3.55 12.44 -3.76
N ARG A 39 2.92 13.31 -4.56
CA ARG A 39 1.48 13.54 -4.63
C ARG A 39 1.06 13.40 -6.08
N GLY A 40 -0.08 12.78 -6.30
CA GLY A 40 -0.59 12.60 -7.65
C GLY A 40 -2.00 12.03 -7.68
N GLU A 41 -2.49 11.83 -8.90
CA GLU A 41 -3.77 11.20 -9.16
C GLU A 41 -3.56 9.76 -9.63
N TYR A 42 -4.18 8.83 -8.93
CA TYR A 42 -4.10 7.40 -9.21
C TYR A 42 -5.49 6.79 -9.09
N ALA A 43 -5.83 5.91 -10.03
CA ALA A 43 -7.15 5.26 -10.09
C ALA A 43 -8.33 6.24 -9.95
N GLY A 44 -8.20 7.46 -10.47
CA GLY A 44 -9.25 8.49 -10.44
C GLY A 44 -9.47 9.16 -9.08
N THR A 45 -8.46 9.20 -8.21
CA THR A 45 -8.47 10.03 -6.99
C THR A 45 -7.05 10.50 -6.64
N ARG A 46 -6.93 11.45 -5.71
CA ARG A 46 -5.65 11.99 -5.25
C ARG A 46 -5.06 11.15 -4.11
N LEU A 47 -3.74 11.09 -4.02
CA LEU A 47 -3.06 10.65 -2.81
C LEU A 47 -1.75 11.39 -2.56
N ALA A 48 -1.23 11.21 -1.34
CA ALA A 48 0.12 11.59 -0.94
C ALA A 48 0.86 10.38 -0.35
N MET A 49 2.10 10.18 -0.78
CA MET A 49 2.97 9.08 -0.35
C MET A 49 4.11 9.60 0.51
N HIS A 50 4.33 8.94 1.64
CA HIS A 50 5.43 9.23 2.56
C HIS A 50 6.22 7.95 2.81
N LEU A 51 7.54 8.05 2.93
CA LEU A 51 8.40 6.91 3.23
C LEU A 51 9.31 7.25 4.40
N ASN A 52 9.47 6.35 5.35
CA ASN A 52 10.54 6.43 6.31
C ASN A 52 11.82 5.81 5.71
N PRO A 53 12.88 6.58 5.42
CA PRO A 53 14.07 6.06 4.76
C PRO A 53 14.88 5.09 5.63
N LYS A 54 14.66 5.06 6.95
CA LYS A 54 15.35 4.11 7.84
C LYS A 54 14.68 2.74 7.82
N THR A 55 13.35 2.70 7.82
CA THR A 55 12.58 1.45 7.88
C THR A 55 12.11 0.97 6.51
N GLN A 56 12.14 1.84 5.49
CA GLN A 56 11.55 1.62 4.17
C GLN A 56 10.05 1.34 4.20
N ILE A 57 9.36 1.74 5.27
CA ILE A 57 7.89 1.63 5.39
C ILE A 57 7.25 2.89 4.82
N GLY A 58 6.21 2.70 4.01
CA GLY A 58 5.40 3.77 3.45
C GLY A 58 4.09 4.03 4.21
N ILE A 59 3.64 5.28 4.19
CA ILE A 59 2.28 5.68 4.58
C ILE A 59 1.67 6.45 3.41
N ASN A 60 0.59 5.89 2.84
CA ASN A 60 -0.11 6.44 1.69
C ASN A 60 -1.47 6.97 2.14
N ILE A 61 -1.75 8.25 1.89
CA ILE A 61 -2.98 8.92 2.32
C ILE A 61 -3.80 9.24 1.08
N TRP A 62 -4.95 8.58 0.94
CA TRP A 62 -5.83 8.64 -0.22
C TRP A 62 -7.04 9.53 0.04
N GLN A 63 -7.43 10.34 -0.95
CA GLN A 63 -8.68 11.08 -0.95
C GLN A 63 -9.87 10.12 -1.17
N ALA A 64 -10.87 10.19 -0.29
CA ALA A 64 -12.15 9.50 -0.46
C ALA A 64 -12.84 9.95 -1.76
N LYS A 65 -13.54 9.03 -2.43
CA LYS A 65 -14.27 9.29 -3.67
C LYS A 65 -15.74 9.61 -3.39
N GLY A 66 -16.27 10.65 -4.02
CA GLY A 66 -17.71 10.94 -4.06
C GLY A 66 -18.35 10.92 -2.66
N GLU A 67 -19.46 10.20 -2.54
CA GLU A 67 -20.25 10.09 -1.30
C GLU A 67 -19.49 9.48 -0.11
N PHE A 68 -18.40 8.74 -0.35
CA PHE A 68 -17.59 8.18 0.73
C PHE A 68 -16.85 9.26 1.55
N ALA A 69 -16.76 10.50 1.06
CA ALA A 69 -16.15 11.60 1.81
C ALA A 69 -16.95 12.00 3.05
N ASP A 70 -18.26 11.73 3.08
CA ASP A 70 -19.14 12.03 4.21
C ASP A 70 -19.23 10.87 5.21
N GLN A 71 -18.59 9.73 4.91
CA GLN A 71 -18.58 8.57 5.79
C GLN A 71 -17.74 8.83 7.05
N THR A 72 -18.33 8.62 8.22
CA THR A 72 -17.59 8.64 9.49
C THR A 72 -16.84 7.32 9.67
N PHE A 73 -15.55 7.40 10.02
CA PHE A 73 -14.76 6.22 10.34
C PHE A 73 -15.26 5.56 11.63
N ASP A 74 -15.46 4.24 11.58
CA ASP A 74 -15.78 3.41 12.75
C ASP A 74 -14.59 2.49 13.02
N VAL A 75 -13.93 2.70 14.17
CA VAL A 75 -12.74 1.95 14.61
C VAL A 75 -13.00 0.45 14.81
N TYR A 76 -14.26 0.04 14.99
CA TYR A 76 -14.64 -1.37 15.17
C TYR A 76 -15.18 -2.01 13.88
N ALA A 77 -15.36 -1.23 12.82
CA ALA A 77 -15.68 -1.76 11.50
C ALA A 77 -14.40 -2.24 10.78
N PRO A 78 -14.45 -3.32 9.99
CA PRO A 78 -13.31 -3.73 9.17
C PRO A 78 -12.92 -2.64 8.16
N GLY A 79 -11.64 -2.26 8.09
CA GLY A 79 -11.14 -1.52 6.93
C GLY A 79 -9.96 -0.58 7.14
N LEU A 80 -9.15 -0.50 6.08
CA LEU A 80 -8.26 0.58 5.66
C LEU A 80 -8.34 0.62 4.12
N HIS A 81 -7.64 1.53 3.43
CA HIS A 81 -7.61 1.49 1.96
C HIS A 81 -6.92 0.22 1.44
N HIS A 82 -5.75 -0.13 2.01
CA HIS A 82 -5.15 -1.47 1.95
C HIS A 82 -3.91 -1.55 2.84
N LEU A 83 -3.52 -2.79 3.17
CA LEU A 83 -2.23 -3.14 3.75
C LEU A 83 -1.37 -3.82 2.67
N ALA A 84 -0.12 -3.37 2.52
CA ALA A 84 0.85 -3.96 1.61
C ALA A 84 1.99 -4.64 2.38
N LEU A 85 2.31 -5.88 2.00
CA LEU A 85 3.39 -6.68 2.58
C LEU A 85 4.46 -6.98 1.55
N ASN A 86 5.71 -7.01 2.01
CA ASN A 86 6.84 -7.37 1.17
C ASN A 86 6.88 -8.87 0.89
N ALA A 87 7.12 -9.22 -0.38
CA ALA A 87 7.58 -10.52 -0.83
C ALA A 87 9.07 -10.46 -1.19
N GLU A 88 9.76 -11.57 -1.03
CA GLU A 88 11.19 -11.70 -1.37
C GLU A 88 11.44 -12.03 -2.85
N SER A 89 10.40 -12.41 -3.60
CA SER A 89 10.50 -12.72 -5.02
C SER A 89 9.15 -12.70 -5.74
N ASN A 90 9.17 -12.55 -7.07
CA ASN A 90 7.97 -12.68 -7.91
C ASN A 90 7.30 -14.06 -7.74
N ARG A 91 8.11 -15.13 -7.60
CA ARG A 91 7.59 -16.48 -7.36
C ARG A 91 6.80 -16.58 -6.05
N GLN A 92 7.22 -15.85 -5.01
CA GLN A 92 6.46 -15.81 -3.77
C GLN A 92 5.13 -15.09 -3.95
N VAL A 93 5.10 -14.01 -4.73
CA VAL A 93 3.86 -13.31 -5.09
C VAL A 93 2.90 -14.26 -5.83
N ASP A 94 3.40 -15.03 -6.80
CA ASP A 94 2.60 -16.07 -7.50
C ASP A 94 2.03 -17.11 -6.53
N ALA A 95 2.87 -17.64 -5.64
CA ALA A 95 2.45 -18.64 -4.66
C ALA A 95 1.40 -18.09 -3.69
N ILE A 96 1.50 -16.80 -3.32
CA ILE A 96 0.49 -16.14 -2.49
C ILE A 96 -0.84 -16.00 -3.23
N ALA A 97 -0.82 -15.66 -4.52
CA ALA A 97 -2.04 -15.60 -5.33
C ALA A 97 -2.79 -16.95 -5.31
N ASP A 98 -2.07 -18.06 -5.39
CA ASP A 98 -2.67 -19.41 -5.31
C ASP A 98 -3.21 -19.73 -3.91
N ILE A 99 -2.51 -19.32 -2.84
CA ILE A 99 -2.99 -19.44 -1.46
C ILE A 99 -4.30 -18.65 -1.29
N VAL A 100 -4.36 -17.42 -1.78
CA VAL A 100 -5.56 -16.57 -1.69
C VAL A 100 -6.75 -17.23 -2.37
N ARG A 101 -6.58 -17.70 -3.62
CA ARG A 101 -7.64 -18.41 -4.37
C ARG A 101 -8.12 -19.66 -3.63
N LYS A 102 -7.18 -20.47 -3.13
CA LYS A 102 -7.48 -21.73 -2.42
C LYS A 102 -8.29 -21.49 -1.14
N ASN A 103 -8.13 -20.33 -0.51
CA ASN A 103 -8.80 -19.98 0.75
C ASN A 103 -10.01 -19.04 0.55
N GLY A 104 -10.53 -18.93 -0.68
CA GLY A 104 -11.76 -18.19 -0.97
C GLY A 104 -11.59 -16.67 -1.09
N GLY A 105 -10.36 -16.18 -1.13
CA GLY A 105 -10.10 -14.77 -1.43
C GLY A 105 -10.26 -14.47 -2.92
N THR A 106 -10.51 -13.20 -3.24
CA THR A 106 -10.68 -12.75 -4.63
C THR A 106 -9.46 -11.96 -5.07
N ILE A 107 -8.81 -12.40 -6.15
CA ILE A 107 -7.75 -11.62 -6.81
C ILE A 107 -8.40 -10.44 -7.52
N LEU A 108 -7.95 -9.23 -7.20
CA LEU A 108 -8.39 -7.99 -7.83
C LEU A 108 -7.54 -7.66 -9.04
N ASP A 109 -6.22 -7.85 -8.93
CA ASP A 109 -5.25 -7.59 -9.99
C ASP A 109 -3.95 -8.37 -9.74
N GLY A 110 -3.17 -8.61 -10.79
CA GLY A 110 -1.99 -9.47 -10.75
C GLY A 110 -2.31 -10.97 -10.52
N PRO A 111 -1.32 -11.80 -10.13
CA PRO A 111 0.09 -11.45 -9.95
C PRO A 111 0.72 -10.96 -11.27
N GLY A 112 1.49 -9.86 -11.21
CA GLY A 112 2.03 -9.23 -12.42
C GLY A 112 2.90 -8.01 -12.16
N GLU A 113 3.53 -7.51 -13.22
CA GLU A 113 4.35 -6.29 -13.21
C GLU A 113 3.47 -5.03 -13.24
N PHE A 114 3.78 -4.08 -12.37
CA PHE A 114 3.14 -2.77 -12.28
C PHE A 114 4.15 -1.65 -12.57
N PRO A 115 3.84 -0.72 -13.49
CA PRO A 115 4.80 0.29 -13.95
C PRO A 115 4.89 1.52 -13.03
N PHE A 116 4.17 1.55 -11.91
CA PHE A 116 3.93 2.78 -11.14
C PHE A 116 5.10 3.22 -10.24
N ALA A 117 6.08 2.36 -9.98
CA ALA A 117 7.32 2.73 -9.27
C ALA A 117 8.50 2.84 -10.25
N ILE A 118 9.50 3.64 -9.90
CA ILE A 118 10.80 3.63 -10.60
C ILE A 118 11.33 2.18 -10.55
N GLY A 119 11.60 1.59 -11.71
CA GLY A 119 12.03 0.19 -11.85
C GLY A 119 10.90 -0.84 -11.96
N GLY A 120 9.64 -0.44 -11.78
CA GLY A 120 8.49 -1.35 -11.71
C GLY A 120 8.48 -2.21 -10.45
N TYR A 121 7.36 -2.87 -10.17
CA TYR A 121 7.26 -3.85 -9.09
C TYR A 121 6.32 -4.99 -9.46
N TYR A 122 6.56 -6.17 -8.88
CA TYR A 122 5.72 -7.33 -9.10
C TYR A 122 4.80 -7.52 -7.90
N ALA A 123 3.49 -7.51 -8.11
CA ALA A 123 2.53 -7.59 -7.01
C ALA A 123 1.28 -8.40 -7.35
N VAL A 124 0.53 -8.74 -6.29
CA VAL A 124 -0.85 -9.22 -6.37
C VAL A 124 -1.71 -8.42 -5.42
N TYR A 125 -2.86 -7.95 -5.91
CA TYR A 125 -3.89 -7.30 -5.13
C TYR A 125 -5.07 -8.24 -4.95
N PHE A 126 -5.61 -8.33 -3.73
CA PHE A 126 -6.69 -9.26 -3.44
C PHE A 126 -7.57 -8.81 -2.27
N THR A 127 -8.69 -9.50 -2.08
CA THR A 127 -9.55 -9.35 -0.90
C THR A 127 -9.65 -10.65 -0.12
N GLY A 128 -9.80 -10.51 1.20
CA GLY A 128 -10.15 -11.60 2.11
C GLY A 128 -11.66 -11.68 2.38
N PRO A 129 -12.09 -12.37 3.45
CA PRO A 129 -13.50 -12.63 3.74
C PRO A 129 -14.32 -11.35 3.98
N ASP A 130 -13.71 -10.30 4.54
CA ASP A 130 -14.38 -9.02 4.83
C ASP A 130 -14.30 -8.01 3.69
N GLY A 131 -13.80 -8.42 2.51
CA GLY A 131 -13.67 -7.52 1.35
C GLY A 131 -12.56 -6.46 1.47
N MET A 132 -11.79 -6.45 2.57
CA MET A 132 -10.62 -5.57 2.72
C MET A 132 -9.58 -5.86 1.65
N LYS A 133 -9.04 -4.80 1.04
CA LYS A 133 -7.99 -4.90 0.03
C LYS A 133 -6.63 -5.13 0.68
N PHE A 134 -5.87 -6.07 0.12
CA PHE A 134 -4.49 -6.38 0.47
C PHE A 134 -3.61 -6.33 -0.75
N GLU A 135 -2.32 -6.13 -0.52
CA GLU A 135 -1.26 -6.21 -1.51
C GLU A 135 -0.10 -7.05 -0.97
N VAL A 136 0.44 -7.90 -1.84
CA VAL A 136 1.76 -8.50 -1.61
C VAL A 136 2.66 -8.15 -2.79
N VAL A 137 3.79 -7.53 -2.50
CA VAL A 137 4.64 -6.85 -3.48
C VAL A 137 6.10 -7.21 -3.32
N HIS A 138 6.77 -7.48 -4.44
CA HIS A 138 8.21 -7.59 -4.55
C HIS A 138 8.77 -6.38 -5.31
N MET A 139 9.63 -5.62 -4.64
CA MET A 139 10.35 -4.46 -5.20
C MET A 139 11.85 -4.77 -5.30
N PRO A 140 12.38 -5.12 -6.50
CA PRO A 140 13.77 -5.53 -6.68
C PRO A 140 14.79 -4.47 -6.24
N GLU A 141 14.47 -3.18 -6.43
CA GLU A 141 15.38 -2.08 -6.09
C GLU A 141 15.53 -1.87 -4.58
N LEU A 142 14.56 -2.33 -3.78
CA LEU A 142 14.62 -2.27 -2.31
C LEU A 142 15.23 -3.53 -1.69
N SER A 143 15.21 -4.68 -2.40
CA SER A 143 15.67 -5.96 -1.87
C SER A 143 17.19 -6.16 -1.87
N GLY A 144 17.96 -5.20 -2.38
CA GLY A 144 19.40 -5.11 -2.10
C GLY A 144 20.30 -6.04 -2.91
N ASN A 145 19.92 -6.39 -4.14
CA ASN A 145 20.86 -6.90 -5.12
C ASN A 145 21.19 -5.79 -6.14
N LYS A 146 22.23 -5.01 -5.83
CA LYS A 146 23.07 -4.47 -6.90
C LYS A 146 24.01 -5.60 -7.29
N GLU A 147 23.97 -6.01 -8.55
CA GLU A 147 25.07 -6.77 -9.15
C GLU A 147 26.43 -6.08 -8.92
#